data_AF-A0A2K6FJT0-F1
#
_entry.id   AF-A0A2K6FJT0-F1
#
_cell.length_a   1.000
_cell.length_b   1.000
_cell.length_c   1.000
_cell.angle_alpha   90.00
_cell.angle_beta   90.00
_cell.angle_gamma   90.00
#
_symmetry.space_group_name_H-M   'P 1'
#
loop_
_entity.id
_entity.type
_entity.pdbx_description
1 polymer ?
#
loop_
_entity_poly.entity_id
_entity_poly.type
_entity_poly.pdbx_seq_one_letter_code
_entity_poly.pdbx_strand_id
1 'polypeptide(L)'
;MGLPWPRLWLKRLWVLLQVAVHVAVGKVLLTLFPERVTQHILSMGQQTGMAKNPRFSHDNWVPTFFSTQYFWFVLKVRWQQLEDMTEQGSLAPNCPVVRLSGQTCNIWDFMQDGWAFKNNVDIRNHRNLQDRLRAAHMLLARSPQCPVVVDTMQNQSSQLYAALPERLYVLQEGRILYKGKYGPWNYHPEEVRAVLEKLAN
;
A
#
# COMPACT_ATOMS: atom_id res chain seq x y z
N MET A 1 14.76 -15.59 10.05
CA MET A 1 14.50 -17.05 10.00
C MET A 1 13.00 -17.28 10.10
N GLY A 2 12.40 -17.95 9.10
CA GLY A 2 10.94 -18.14 9.03
C GLY A 2 10.40 -18.96 10.21
N LEU A 3 9.19 -18.63 10.68
CA LEU A 3 8.53 -19.39 11.74
C LEU A 3 8.30 -20.86 11.31
N PRO A 4 8.33 -21.84 12.25
CA PRO A 4 8.01 -23.22 11.94
C PRO A 4 6.57 -23.34 11.40
N TRP A 5 6.40 -24.17 10.36
CA TRP A 5 5.16 -24.31 9.57
C TRP A 5 3.86 -24.41 10.38
N PRO A 6 3.75 -25.22 11.46
CA PRO A 6 2.52 -25.31 12.24
C PRO A 6 2.14 -23.99 12.93
N ARG A 7 3.15 -23.23 13.38
CA ARG A 7 2.99 -21.95 14.05
C ARG A 7 2.57 -20.86 13.07
N LEU A 8 3.03 -20.93 11.81
CA LEU A 8 2.60 -20.02 10.75
C LEU A 8 1.12 -20.25 10.39
N TRP A 9 0.68 -21.51 10.29
CA TRP A 9 -0.72 -21.87 10.05
C TRP A 9 -1.66 -21.37 11.15
N LEU A 10 -1.27 -21.55 12.42
CA LEU A 10 -2.02 -21.00 13.55
C LEU A 10 -2.13 -19.47 13.48
N LYS A 11 -1.03 -18.77 13.15
CA LYS A 11 -1.06 -17.31 12.97
C LYS A 11 -1.94 -16.88 11.80
N ARG A 12 -1.91 -17.60 10.68
CA ARG A 12 -2.76 -17.35 9.51
C ARG A 12 -4.24 -17.52 9.84
N LEU A 13 -4.60 -18.61 10.52
CA LEU A 13 -5.98 -18.84 10.98
C LEU A 13 -6.42 -17.76 11.98
N TRP A 14 -5.52 -17.35 12.88
CA TRP A 14 -5.79 -16.28 13.82
C TRP A 14 -6.05 -14.94 13.12
N VAL A 15 -5.23 -14.57 12.12
CA VAL A 15 -5.44 -13.36 11.31
C VAL A 15 -6.79 -13.43 10.59
N LEU A 16 -7.15 -14.58 10.00
CA LEU A 16 -8.44 -14.77 9.35
C LEU A 16 -9.59 -14.52 10.34
N LEU A 17 -9.52 -15.10 11.54
CA LEU A 17 -10.52 -14.92 12.58
C LEU A 17 -10.61 -13.46 13.03
N GLN A 18 -9.48 -12.79 13.25
CA GLN A 18 -9.45 -11.37 13.61
C GLN A 18 -10.12 -10.49 12.57
N VAL A 19 -9.82 -10.70 11.28
CA VAL A 19 -10.44 -9.92 10.18
C VAL A 19 -11.93 -10.23 10.07
N ALA A 20 -12.34 -11.50 10.21
CA ALA A 20 -13.74 -11.90 10.18
C ALA A 20 -14.54 -11.25 11.32
N VAL A 21 -14.02 -11.30 12.56
CA VAL A 21 -14.63 -10.66 13.72
C VAL A 21 -14.71 -9.14 13.53
N HIS A 22 -13.63 -8.49 13.08
CA HIS A 22 -13.61 -7.05 12.83
C HIS A 22 -14.67 -6.63 11.82
N VAL A 23 -14.82 -7.37 10.71
CA VAL A 23 -15.83 -7.09 9.69
C VAL A 23 -17.25 -7.36 10.20
N ALA A 24 -17.46 -8.45 10.95
CA ALA A 24 -18.76 -8.76 11.52
C ALA A 24 -19.22 -7.70 12.53
N VAL A 25 -18.34 -7.32 13.46
CA VAL A 25 -18.61 -6.25 14.44
C VAL A 25 -18.86 -4.93 13.73
N GLY A 26 -18.03 -4.58 12.74
CA GLY A 26 -18.22 -3.37 11.94
C GLY A 26 -19.58 -3.32 11.22
N LYS A 27 -20.01 -4.43 10.62
CA LYS A 27 -21.35 -4.56 10.02
C LYS A 27 -22.47 -4.39 11.05
N VAL A 28 -22.36 -5.03 12.22
CA VAL A 28 -23.35 -4.89 13.29
C VAL A 28 -23.44 -3.45 13.76
N LEU A 29 -22.31 -2.78 13.97
CA LEU A 29 -22.28 -1.36 14.35
C LEU A 29 -22.84 -0.45 13.26
N LEU A 30 -22.57 -0.74 11.97
CA LEU A 30 -23.14 0.02 10.85
C LEU A 30 -24.67 -0.10 10.83
N THR A 31 -25.22 -1.28 11.14
CA THR A 31 -26.67 -1.51 11.20
C THR A 31 -27.31 -0.84 12.42
N LEU A 32 -26.67 -0.90 13.60
CA LEU A 32 -27.21 -0.36 14.84
C LEU A 32 -27.00 1.16 15.01
N PHE A 33 -25.87 1.68 14.53
CA PHE A 33 -25.43 3.07 14.73
C PHE A 33 -24.82 3.67 13.44
N PRO A 34 -25.58 3.73 12.33
CA PRO A 34 -25.07 4.12 11.01
C PRO A 34 -24.42 5.51 11.00
N GLU A 35 -25.03 6.49 11.69
CA GLU A 35 -24.51 7.87 11.73
C GLU A 35 -23.13 7.94 12.41
N ARG A 36 -22.97 7.28 13.56
CA ARG A 36 -21.70 7.31 14.31
C ARG A 36 -20.58 6.62 13.55
N VAL A 37 -20.87 5.48 12.93
CA VAL A 37 -19.88 4.75 12.12
C VAL A 37 -19.50 5.56 10.88
N THR A 38 -20.47 6.19 10.22
CA THR A 38 -20.21 7.08 9.07
C THR A 38 -19.33 8.25 9.47
N GLN A 39 -19.64 8.95 10.56
CA GLN A 39 -18.81 10.05 11.08
C GLN A 39 -17.38 9.60 11.40
N HIS A 40 -17.22 8.42 11.98
CA HIS A 40 -15.89 7.85 12.25
C HIS A 40 -15.12 7.57 10.95
N ILE A 41 -15.77 6.99 9.93
CA ILE A 41 -15.13 6.75 8.63
C ILE A 41 -14.72 8.08 7.97
N LEU A 42 -15.58 9.10 8.04
CA LEU A 42 -15.28 10.43 7.50
C LEU A 42 -14.10 11.09 8.21
N SER A 43 -14.00 10.97 9.54
CA SER A 43 -12.87 11.55 10.29
C SER A 43 -11.54 10.87 9.93
N MET A 44 -11.54 9.56 9.67
CA MET A 44 -10.37 8.89 9.11
C MET A 44 -9.98 9.49 7.74
N GLY A 45 -10.96 9.75 6.86
CA GLY A 45 -10.74 10.38 5.55
C GLY A 45 -10.14 11.80 5.62
N GLN A 46 -10.41 12.54 6.70
CA GLN A 46 -9.80 13.85 6.94
C GLN A 46 -8.31 13.74 7.28
N GLN A 47 -7.91 12.73 8.06
CA GLN A 47 -6.52 12.51 8.45
C GLN A 47 -5.61 12.17 7.28
N THR A 48 -6.14 11.45 6.28
CA THR A 48 -5.38 11.03 5.08
C THR A 48 -5.36 12.07 3.96
N GLY A 49 -6.01 13.22 4.15
CA GLY A 49 -6.15 14.23 3.11
C GLY A 49 -7.12 13.86 1.98
N MET A 50 -7.73 12.66 2.00
CA MET A 50 -8.76 12.28 1.01
C MET A 50 -9.94 13.25 1.01
N ALA A 51 -10.36 13.73 2.19
CA ALA A 51 -11.45 14.70 2.32
C ALA A 51 -11.13 16.08 1.72
N LYS A 52 -9.86 16.39 1.40
CA LYS A 52 -9.48 17.64 0.73
C LYS A 52 -9.71 17.59 -0.79
N ASN A 53 -10.05 16.44 -1.35
CA ASN A 53 -10.24 16.27 -2.78
C ASN A 53 -11.71 16.60 -3.16
N PRO A 54 -11.95 17.64 -3.98
CA PRO A 54 -13.31 18.03 -4.38
C PRO A 54 -14.02 17.00 -5.28
N ARG A 55 -13.28 16.05 -5.87
CA ARG A 55 -13.83 14.94 -6.67
C ARG A 55 -14.06 13.66 -5.86
N PHE A 56 -13.82 13.70 -4.55
CA PHE A 56 -14.03 12.53 -3.69
C PHE A 56 -15.51 12.39 -3.32
N SER A 57 -16.10 11.23 -3.63
CA SER A 57 -17.49 10.92 -3.26
C SER A 57 -17.49 10.09 -1.98
N HIS A 58 -17.95 10.72 -0.88
CA HIS A 58 -18.15 10.05 0.40
C HIS A 58 -19.21 8.95 0.31
N ASP A 59 -20.25 9.18 -0.49
CA ASP A 59 -21.37 8.26 -0.68
C ASP A 59 -20.93 6.95 -1.36
N ASN A 60 -19.93 7.00 -2.23
CA ASN A 60 -19.35 5.80 -2.84
C ASN A 60 -18.27 5.14 -1.98
N TRP A 61 -17.72 5.86 -0.99
CA TRP A 61 -16.59 5.39 -0.19
C TRP A 61 -17.01 4.68 1.09
N VAL A 62 -17.92 5.27 1.86
CA VAL A 62 -18.42 4.69 3.12
C VAL A 62 -18.96 3.26 2.93
N PRO A 63 -19.77 2.96 1.88
CA PRO A 63 -20.28 1.60 1.66
C PRO A 63 -19.21 0.55 1.34
N THR A 64 -17.99 0.96 1.02
CA THR A 64 -16.90 0.00 0.80
C THR A 64 -16.45 -0.63 2.12
N PHE A 65 -16.57 0.06 3.26
CA PHE A 65 -16.13 -0.44 4.56
C PHE A 65 -16.98 -1.61 5.03
N PHE A 66 -16.33 -2.62 5.60
CA PHE A 66 -16.95 -3.86 6.08
C PHE A 66 -17.72 -4.65 5.00
N SER A 67 -17.62 -4.28 3.73
CA SER A 67 -18.13 -5.08 2.61
C SER A 67 -17.33 -6.39 2.44
N THR A 68 -17.84 -7.30 1.60
CA THR A 68 -17.10 -8.52 1.24
C THR A 68 -15.78 -8.19 0.56
N GLN A 69 -15.74 -7.15 -0.27
CA GLN A 69 -14.50 -6.71 -0.92
C GLN A 69 -13.50 -6.16 0.12
N TYR A 70 -13.96 -5.40 1.10
CA TYR A 70 -13.13 -4.91 2.20
C TYR A 70 -12.55 -6.05 3.03
N PHE A 71 -13.34 -7.07 3.34
CA PHE A 71 -12.86 -8.26 4.03
C PHE A 71 -11.66 -8.89 3.32
N TRP A 72 -11.81 -9.20 2.02
CA TRP A 72 -10.73 -9.82 1.24
C TRP A 72 -9.52 -8.90 1.10
N PHE A 73 -9.74 -7.59 0.96
CA PHE A 73 -8.67 -6.61 0.88
C PHE A 73 -7.87 -6.52 2.19
N VAL A 74 -8.54 -6.35 3.33
CA VAL A 74 -7.89 -6.28 4.65
C VAL A 74 -7.19 -7.59 4.98
N LEU A 75 -7.81 -8.73 4.67
CA LEU A 75 -7.17 -10.03 4.84
C LEU A 75 -5.88 -10.11 4.01
N LYS A 76 -5.91 -9.71 2.74
CA LYS A 76 -4.73 -9.69 1.87
C LYS A 76 -3.61 -8.80 2.44
N VAL A 77 -3.92 -7.60 2.92
CA VAL A 77 -2.93 -6.69 3.54
C VAL A 77 -2.33 -7.32 4.80
N ARG A 78 -3.17 -7.83 5.71
CA ARG A 78 -2.70 -8.46 6.96
C ARG A 78 -1.88 -9.72 6.70
N TRP A 79 -2.22 -10.46 5.65
CA TRP A 79 -1.48 -11.64 5.23
C TRP A 79 -0.10 -11.28 4.69
N GLN A 80 0.01 -10.26 3.84
CA GLN A 80 1.31 -9.75 3.38
C GLN A 80 2.17 -9.29 4.56
N GLN A 81 1.59 -8.59 5.55
CA GLN A 81 2.31 -8.17 6.75
C GLN A 81 2.79 -9.36 7.61
N LEU A 82 2.03 -10.45 7.65
CA LEU A 82 2.42 -11.66 8.39
C LEU A 82 3.62 -12.37 7.73
N GLU A 83 3.73 -12.29 6.41
CA GLU A 83 4.78 -12.94 5.61
C GLU A 83 5.94 -12.00 5.24
N ASP A 84 5.85 -10.74 5.63
CA ASP A 84 6.85 -9.72 5.35
C ASP A 84 8.18 -10.05 6.03
N MET A 85 9.19 -10.35 5.23
CA MET A 85 10.55 -10.69 5.68
C MET A 85 11.50 -9.50 5.64
N THR A 86 11.03 -8.31 5.24
CA THR A 86 11.87 -7.12 5.18
C THR A 86 12.11 -6.57 6.59
N GLU A 87 13.35 -6.26 6.94
CA GLU A 87 13.73 -5.74 8.25
C GLU A 87 14.67 -4.53 8.03
N GLN A 88 14.60 -3.52 8.89
CA GLN A 88 15.55 -2.40 8.80
C GLN A 88 16.98 -2.92 9.00
N GLY A 89 17.91 -2.48 8.16
CA GLY A 89 19.29 -2.94 8.07
C GLY A 89 19.52 -4.16 7.17
N SER A 90 18.48 -4.90 6.79
CA SER A 90 18.60 -6.06 5.90
C SER A 90 18.72 -5.65 4.43
N LEU A 91 19.15 -6.58 3.56
CA LEU A 91 19.17 -6.35 2.12
C LEU A 91 17.74 -6.19 1.60
N ALA A 92 17.53 -5.14 0.80
CA ALA A 92 16.26 -4.86 0.15
C ALA A 92 16.00 -5.91 -0.95
N PRO A 93 14.84 -6.57 -1.01
CA PRO A 93 14.57 -7.56 -2.04
C PRO A 93 14.76 -7.00 -3.47
N ASN A 94 15.64 -7.61 -4.26
CA ASN A 94 15.74 -7.27 -5.69
C ASN A 94 14.73 -8.10 -6.47
N CYS A 95 13.81 -7.46 -7.18
CA CYS A 95 12.72 -8.12 -7.89
C CYS A 95 12.46 -7.48 -9.24
N PRO A 96 11.93 -8.25 -10.21
CA PRO A 96 11.61 -7.72 -11.52
C PRO A 96 10.48 -6.69 -11.45
N VAL A 97 10.66 -5.60 -12.17
CA VAL A 97 9.67 -4.56 -12.46
C VAL A 97 9.65 -4.30 -13.96
N VAL A 98 8.59 -3.67 -14.45
CA VAL A 98 8.43 -3.36 -15.87
C VAL A 98 8.55 -1.85 -16.08
N ARG A 99 9.42 -1.46 -17.03
CA ARG A 99 9.52 -0.09 -17.54
C ARG A 99 8.28 0.28 -18.35
N LEU A 100 8.11 1.57 -18.59
CA LEU A 100 7.02 2.05 -19.44
C LEU A 100 7.17 1.66 -20.91
N SER A 101 8.40 1.34 -21.35
CA SER A 101 8.67 0.72 -22.65
C SER A 101 8.17 -0.73 -22.75
N GLY A 102 7.72 -1.34 -21.64
CA GLY A 102 7.34 -2.75 -21.56
C GLY A 102 8.50 -3.70 -21.26
N GLN A 103 9.73 -3.20 -21.16
CA GLN A 103 10.91 -4.01 -20.84
C GLN A 103 10.96 -4.37 -19.34
N THR A 104 11.26 -5.64 -19.04
CA THR A 104 11.53 -6.10 -17.67
C THR A 104 12.95 -5.71 -17.23
N CYS A 105 13.08 -5.25 -15.99
CA CYS A 105 14.34 -4.86 -15.35
C CYS A 105 14.23 -5.05 -13.84
N ASN A 106 15.25 -4.67 -13.06
CA ASN A 106 15.27 -4.89 -11.62
C ASN A 106 14.89 -3.63 -10.84
N ILE A 107 14.21 -3.78 -9.71
CA ILE A 107 13.77 -2.64 -8.89
C ILE A 107 14.96 -1.80 -8.39
N TRP A 108 16.12 -2.42 -8.19
CA TRP A 108 17.35 -1.72 -7.79
C TRP A 108 17.87 -0.75 -8.86
N ASP A 109 17.55 -0.96 -10.13
CA ASP A 109 17.97 -0.08 -11.23
C ASP A 109 17.36 1.33 -11.11
N PHE A 110 16.37 1.53 -10.22
CA PHE A 110 15.63 2.78 -10.02
C PHE A 110 15.87 3.41 -8.64
N MET A 111 16.88 2.96 -7.90
CA MET A 111 17.33 3.63 -6.66
C MET A 111 18.01 4.97 -7.01
N GLN A 112 17.22 5.97 -7.36
CA GLN A 112 17.67 7.33 -7.68
C GLN A 112 16.79 8.35 -6.93
N ASP A 113 17.36 9.50 -6.61
CA ASP A 113 16.67 10.54 -5.84
C ASP A 113 15.60 11.25 -6.68
N GLY A 114 14.33 11.17 -6.24
CA GLY A 114 13.25 11.97 -6.82
C GLY A 114 11.90 11.67 -6.18
N TRP A 115 11.01 12.67 -6.20
CA TRP A 115 9.69 12.59 -5.56
C TRP A 115 8.60 13.19 -6.45
N ALA A 116 7.36 12.70 -6.33
CA ALA A 116 6.23 13.28 -7.06
C ALA A 116 4.87 12.86 -6.52
N PHE A 117 3.97 13.81 -6.22
CA PHE A 117 2.54 13.51 -6.02
C PHE A 117 1.63 14.73 -6.31
N LYS A 118 0.49 14.48 -7.00
CA LYS A 118 -0.77 15.28 -6.96
C LYS A 118 -1.96 14.55 -7.62
N ASN A 119 -3.09 14.50 -6.91
CA ASN A 119 -4.51 14.33 -7.28
C ASN A 119 -5.04 13.03 -7.93
N ASN A 120 -6.25 12.62 -7.50
CA ASN A 120 -6.98 11.39 -7.85
C ASN A 120 -7.27 11.21 -9.35
N VAL A 121 -7.25 9.94 -9.73
CA VAL A 121 -7.57 9.39 -11.05
C VAL A 121 -8.46 8.17 -10.85
N ASP A 122 -9.54 8.03 -11.62
CA ASP A 122 -10.34 6.81 -11.62
C ASP A 122 -9.62 5.72 -12.43
N ILE A 123 -9.14 4.69 -11.74
CA ILE A 123 -8.36 3.59 -12.33
C ILE A 123 -9.07 2.29 -12.00
N ARG A 124 -9.50 1.58 -13.06
CA ARG A 124 -10.05 0.23 -12.93
C ARG A 124 -8.93 -0.76 -12.58
N ASN A 125 -9.31 -1.87 -11.92
CA ASN A 125 -8.38 -2.96 -11.64
C ASN A 125 -7.71 -3.45 -12.93
N HIS A 126 -6.37 -3.49 -12.91
CA HIS A 126 -5.57 -3.90 -14.06
C HIS A 126 -5.77 -5.40 -14.36
N ARG A 127 -6.24 -5.73 -15.57
CA ARG A 127 -6.40 -7.13 -16.02
C ARG A 127 -5.15 -7.65 -16.73
N ASN A 128 -4.34 -6.73 -17.26
CA ASN A 128 -3.12 -7.01 -17.97
C ASN A 128 -2.08 -5.89 -17.73
N LEU A 129 -0.86 -6.10 -18.23
CA LEU A 129 0.23 -5.14 -18.09
C LEU A 129 -0.08 -3.78 -18.74
N GLN A 130 -0.80 -3.77 -19.87
CA GLN A 130 -1.15 -2.54 -20.58
C GLN A 130 -2.10 -1.65 -19.77
N ASP A 131 -3.04 -2.23 -19.03
CA ASP A 131 -3.89 -1.46 -18.10
C ASP A 131 -3.04 -0.77 -17.02
N ARG A 132 -2.05 -1.48 -16.48
CA ARG A 132 -1.13 -0.97 -15.45
C ARG A 132 -0.21 0.12 -15.98
N LEU A 133 0.31 -0.07 -17.19
CA LEU A 133 1.09 0.94 -17.88
C LEU A 133 0.26 2.18 -18.14
N ARG A 134 -1.00 2.05 -18.59
CA ARG A 134 -1.91 3.19 -18.77
C ARG A 134 -2.08 3.99 -17.49
N ALA A 135 -2.32 3.34 -16.35
CA ALA A 135 -2.38 4.01 -15.05
C ALA A 135 -1.08 4.76 -14.69
N ALA A 136 0.08 4.15 -14.96
CA ALA A 136 1.37 4.81 -14.72
C ALA A 136 1.60 6.04 -15.63
N HIS A 137 1.14 6.01 -16.88
CA HIS A 137 1.19 7.18 -17.77
C HIS A 137 0.32 8.33 -17.25
N MET A 138 -0.79 8.03 -16.55
CA MET A 138 -1.61 9.07 -15.91
C MET A 138 -0.87 9.75 -14.75
N LEU A 139 -0.02 9.01 -14.02
CA LEU A 139 0.89 9.57 -13.03
C LEU A 139 1.98 10.44 -13.69
N LEU A 140 2.56 9.98 -14.80
CA LEU A 140 3.58 10.74 -15.54
C LEU A 140 3.08 12.09 -16.05
N ALA A 141 1.79 12.23 -16.36
CA ALA A 141 1.20 13.51 -16.75
C ALA A 141 1.29 14.59 -15.65
N ARG A 142 1.71 14.22 -14.43
CA ARG A 142 2.02 15.14 -13.31
C ARG A 142 3.50 15.53 -13.23
N SER A 143 4.30 15.13 -14.21
CA SER A 143 5.74 15.41 -14.32
C SER A 143 6.51 15.05 -13.06
N PRO A 144 6.48 13.76 -12.64
CA PRO A 144 7.25 13.33 -11.49
C PRO A 144 8.75 13.55 -11.69
N GLN A 145 9.45 13.99 -10.65
CA GLN A 145 10.91 14.18 -10.70
C GLN A 145 11.68 12.88 -10.46
N CYS A 146 10.99 11.74 -10.34
CA CYS A 146 11.59 10.42 -10.22
C CYS A 146 11.21 9.50 -11.38
N PRO A 147 12.03 8.47 -11.64
CA PRO A 147 11.63 7.35 -12.46
C PRO A 147 10.36 6.67 -11.92
N VAL A 148 9.42 6.35 -12.81
CA VAL A 148 8.21 5.59 -12.47
C VAL A 148 8.28 4.23 -13.18
N VAL A 149 8.13 3.18 -12.39
CA VAL A 149 8.02 1.79 -12.86
C VAL A 149 6.76 1.15 -12.34
N VAL A 150 6.35 0.04 -12.97
CA VAL A 150 5.23 -0.76 -12.50
C VAL A 150 5.69 -2.15 -12.10
N ASP A 151 5.07 -2.72 -11.07
CA ASP A 151 5.31 -4.12 -10.71
C ASP A 151 4.89 -5.05 -11.88
N THR A 152 5.40 -6.27 -11.89
CA THR A 152 4.95 -7.33 -12.79
C THR A 152 3.52 -7.75 -12.48
N MET A 153 2.83 -8.43 -13.40
CA MET A 153 1.45 -8.89 -13.14
C MET A 153 1.35 -9.90 -11.99
N GLN A 154 2.46 -10.52 -11.61
CA GLN A 154 2.60 -11.39 -10.43
C GLN A 154 2.59 -10.60 -9.11
N ASN A 155 2.77 -9.28 -9.15
CA ASN A 155 2.85 -8.38 -8.00
C ASN A 155 3.99 -8.74 -7.02
N GLN A 156 5.14 -9.13 -7.57
CA GLN A 156 6.25 -9.67 -6.79
C GLN A 156 6.87 -8.59 -5.88
N SER A 157 7.08 -7.38 -6.39
CA SER A 157 7.57 -6.27 -5.56
C SER A 157 6.59 -5.93 -4.45
N SER A 158 5.30 -5.89 -4.76
CA SER A 158 4.24 -5.64 -3.77
C SER A 158 4.20 -6.69 -2.66
N GLN A 159 4.41 -7.96 -2.99
CA GLN A 159 4.48 -9.04 -2.01
C GLN A 159 5.74 -8.95 -1.15
N LEU A 160 6.91 -8.80 -1.77
CA LEU A 160 8.20 -8.79 -1.06
C LEU A 160 8.35 -7.59 -0.12
N TYR A 161 7.83 -6.43 -0.50
CA TYR A 161 7.85 -5.22 0.32
C TYR A 161 6.58 -5.02 1.16
N ALA A 162 5.65 -6.00 1.14
CA ALA A 162 4.32 -5.89 1.75
C ALA A 162 3.71 -4.49 1.54
N ALA A 163 3.68 -4.07 0.27
CA ALA A 163 3.52 -2.68 -0.13
C ALA A 163 2.05 -2.21 -0.18
N LEU A 164 1.09 -3.11 0.05
CA LEU A 164 -0.33 -2.75 0.04
C LEU A 164 -0.79 -2.11 1.36
N PRO A 165 -1.74 -1.15 1.30
CA PRO A 165 -2.21 -0.44 0.09
C PRO A 165 -1.13 0.44 -0.53
N GLU A 166 -0.31 1.04 0.33
CA GLU A 166 0.84 1.86 0.00
C GLU A 166 1.86 1.76 1.15
N ARG A 167 3.13 1.96 0.83
CA ARG A 167 4.21 1.89 1.81
C ARG A 167 5.45 2.65 1.32
N LEU A 168 6.13 3.30 2.25
CA LEU A 168 7.38 4.00 1.99
C LEU A 168 8.56 3.16 2.48
N TYR A 169 9.62 3.14 1.68
CA TYR A 169 10.93 2.58 2.02
C TYR A 169 12.01 3.58 1.63
N VAL A 170 13.09 3.64 2.42
CA VAL A 170 14.35 4.28 2.03
C VAL A 170 15.40 3.20 1.96
N LEU A 171 16.06 3.11 0.81
CA LEU A 171 17.09 2.12 0.55
C LEU A 171 18.42 2.85 0.33
N GLN A 172 19.50 2.34 0.91
CA GLN A 172 20.86 2.85 0.70
C GLN A 172 21.79 1.66 0.51
N GLU A 173 22.57 1.66 -0.58
CA GLU A 173 23.51 0.57 -0.91
C GLU A 173 22.87 -0.82 -0.88
N GLY A 174 21.66 -0.94 -1.40
CA GLY A 174 20.90 -2.19 -1.42
C GLY A 174 20.37 -2.65 -0.06
N ARG A 175 20.48 -1.84 1.00
CA ARG A 175 19.95 -2.12 2.33
C ARG A 175 18.74 -1.25 2.66
N ILE A 176 17.83 -1.78 3.47
CA ILE A 176 16.65 -1.05 3.94
C ILE A 176 17.07 -0.17 5.11
N LEU A 177 17.19 1.14 4.87
CA LEU A 177 17.47 2.11 5.93
C LEU A 177 16.21 2.50 6.69
N TYR A 178 15.09 2.62 5.98
CA TYR A 178 13.79 2.92 6.57
C TYR A 178 12.69 2.06 5.94
N LYS A 179 11.77 1.63 6.80
CA LYS A 179 10.57 0.87 6.46
C LYS A 179 9.39 1.50 7.17
N GLY A 180 8.53 2.15 6.40
CA GLY A 180 7.31 2.78 6.92
C GLY A 180 6.25 1.75 7.31
N LYS A 181 5.27 2.20 8.09
CA LYS A 181 4.06 1.42 8.34
C LYS A 181 3.17 1.41 7.09
N TYR A 182 2.27 0.44 7.00
CA TYR A 182 1.33 0.37 5.89
C TYR A 182 0.29 1.49 5.97
N GLY A 183 -0.02 2.06 4.81
CA GLY A 183 -1.07 3.07 4.66
C GLY A 183 -2.49 2.49 4.71
N PRO A 184 -3.52 3.32 4.44
CA PRO A 184 -3.37 4.76 4.18
C PRO A 184 -3.18 5.57 5.47
N TRP A 185 -3.54 4.99 6.62
CA TRP A 185 -3.58 5.71 7.91
C TRP A 185 -2.20 6.01 8.51
N ASN A 186 -1.18 5.21 8.20
CA ASN A 186 0.17 5.39 8.72
C ASN A 186 1.16 5.83 7.63
N TYR A 187 0.64 6.46 6.58
CA TYR A 187 1.47 7.02 5.52
C TYR A 187 2.00 8.38 5.98
N HIS A 188 3.24 8.39 6.46
CA HIS A 188 3.91 9.56 7.08
C HIS A 188 5.16 9.97 6.29
N PRO A 189 5.02 10.75 5.20
CA PRO A 189 6.16 11.22 4.39
C PRO A 189 7.22 12.01 5.18
N GLU A 190 6.80 12.67 6.25
CA GLU A 190 7.67 13.39 7.19
C GLU A 190 8.73 12.50 7.83
N GLU A 191 8.41 11.22 8.11
CA GLU A 191 9.39 10.26 8.63
C GLU A 191 10.48 9.99 7.59
N VAL A 192 10.10 9.87 6.31
CA VAL A 192 11.09 9.71 5.23
C VAL A 192 11.92 10.97 5.07
N ARG A 193 11.32 12.16 5.10
CA ARG A 193 12.07 13.42 5.05
C ARG A 193 13.13 13.48 6.14
N ALA A 194 12.79 13.14 7.37
CA ALA A 194 13.73 13.14 8.49
C ALA A 194 14.87 12.12 8.31
N VAL A 195 14.62 10.98 7.66
CA VAL A 195 15.66 10.01 7.30
C VAL A 195 16.59 10.57 6.22
N LEU A 196 16.04 11.18 5.17
CA LEU A 196 16.83 11.75 4.08
C LEU A 196 17.67 12.96 4.52
N GLU A 197 17.13 13.84 5.37
CA GLU A 197 17.87 14.97 5.93
C GLU A 197 19.09 14.53 6.75
N LYS A 198 19.03 13.35 7.40
CA LYS A 198 20.18 12.76 8.10
C LYS A 198 21.25 12.19 7.18
N LEU A 199 20.89 11.81 5.96
CA LEU A 199 21.83 11.28 4.96
C LEU A 199 22.51 12.38 4.14
N ALA A 200 21.86 13.54 4.04
CA ALA A 200 22.38 14.70 3.33
C ALA A 200 23.41 15.50 4.16
N ASN A 201 23.51 15.24 5.46
CA ASN A 201 24.50 15.80 6.38
C ASN A 201 25.67 14.83 6.59
#